data_AF-Q8W3R0-F1
#
_entry.id   AF-Q8W3R0-F1
#
_cell.length_a   1.000
_cell.length_b   1.000
_cell.length_c   1.000
_cell.angle_alpha   90.00
_cell.angle_beta   90.00
_cell.angle_gamma   90.00
#
_symmetry.space_group_name_H-M   'P 1'
#
loop_
_entity.id
_entity.type
_entity.pdbx_description
1 polymer ?
#
loop_
_entity_poly.entity_id
_entity_poly.type
_entity_poly.pdbx_seq_one_letter_code
_entity_poly.pdbx_strand_id
1 'polypeptide(L)'
;QMDVKTAFVNGYLEEDVFVEQPPGFLNIDFPKHVFKLDKALHGLKQSPRCWYDRLSKFLIENGFRRGSIDKTLFLKQQSDELLVVQVYVDDM
;
A
#
# COMPACT_ATOMS: atom_id res chain seq x y z
N GLN A 1 -11.94 -11.53 6.97
CA GLN A 1 -11.36 -11.41 5.63
C GLN A 1 -12.12 -10.33 4.88
N MET A 2 -11.40 -9.26 4.57
CA MET A 2 -11.83 -8.08 3.85
C MET A 2 -10.82 -7.85 2.73
N ASP A 3 -11.29 -7.91 1.49
CA ASP A 3 -10.51 -7.49 0.33
C ASP A 3 -10.54 -5.95 0.24
N VAL A 4 -9.38 -5.32 0.37
CA VAL A 4 -9.28 -3.87 0.20
C VAL A 4 -9.14 -3.57 -1.29
N LYS A 5 -10.28 -3.24 -1.89
CA LYS A 5 -10.32 -2.68 -3.24
C LYS A 5 -9.34 -1.52 -3.34
N THR A 6 -8.45 -1.58 -4.33
CA THR A 6 -7.49 -0.52 -4.63
C THR A 6 -6.44 -0.29 -3.52
N ALA A 7 -6.09 -1.32 -2.74
CA ALA A 7 -5.05 -1.26 -1.70
C ALA A 7 -3.77 -0.55 -2.17
N PHE A 8 -3.23 -0.92 -3.33
CA PHE A 8 -1.94 -0.41 -3.79
C PHE A 8 -1.93 1.08 -4.15
N VAL A 9 -3.02 1.64 -4.68
CA VAL A 9 -3.08 3.08 -5.01
C VAL A 9 -3.20 3.97 -3.77
N ASN A 10 -3.35 3.38 -2.59
CA ASN A 10 -3.23 4.09 -1.31
C ASN A 10 -1.79 4.09 -0.78
N GLY A 11 -0.91 3.24 -1.32
CA GLY A 11 0.52 3.27 -1.05
C GLY A 11 1.20 4.40 -1.80
N TYR A 12 1.99 5.20 -1.07
CA TYR A 12 2.86 6.20 -1.68
C TYR A 12 4.18 5.54 -2.09
N LEU A 13 4.69 5.92 -3.26
CA LEU A 13 6.02 5.50 -3.71
C LEU A 13 7.06 6.42 -3.07
N GLU A 14 8.01 5.84 -2.32
CA GLU A 14 9.15 6.59 -1.78
C GLU A 14 10.23 6.82 -2.84
N GLU A 15 10.28 5.94 -3.84
CA GLU A 15 11.24 6.00 -4.94
C GLU A 15 10.60 6.58 -6.21
N ASP A 16 11.44 7.16 -7.06
CA ASP A 16 11.02 7.68 -8.35
C ASP A 16 10.82 6.53 -9.33
N VAL A 17 9.56 6.14 -9.52
CA VAL A 17 9.17 5.11 -10.49
C VAL A 17 8.65 5.79 -11.75
N PHE A 18 9.19 5.39 -12.89
CA PHE A 18 8.75 5.85 -14.19
C PHE A 18 8.20 4.69 -15.02
N VAL A 19 7.16 4.95 -15.80
CA VAL A 19 6.59 3.99 -16.74
C VAL A 19 6.54 4.61 -18.13
N GLU A 20 6.65 3.74 -19.14
CA GLU A 20 6.42 4.13 -20.52
C GLU A 20 5.01 4.70 -20.69
N GLN A 21 4.85 5.55 -21.69
CA GLN A 21 3.56 6.13 -22.02
C GLN A 21 2.59 5.01 -22.43
N PRO A 22 1.48 4.81 -21.70
CA PRO A 22 0.58 3.72 -22.01
C PRO A 22 -0.10 3.96 -23.36
N PRO A 23 -0.48 2.88 -24.07
CA PRO A 23 -1.25 2.99 -25.30
C PRO A 23 -2.50 3.88 -25.08
N GLY A 24 -2.70 4.86 -25.95
CA GLY A 24 -3.80 5.84 -25.85
C GLY A 24 -3.48 7.12 -25.09
N PHE A 25 -2.32 7.21 -24.42
CA PHE A 25 -1.84 8.42 -23.72
C PHE A 25 -0.50 8.94 -24.27
N LEU A 26 -0.15 8.52 -25.50
CA LEU A 26 1.06 8.95 -26.18
C LEU A 26 1.00 10.45 -26.49
N ASN A 27 2.00 11.17 -26.03
CA ASN A 27 2.22 12.56 -26.39
C ASN A 27 3.05 12.62 -27.69
N ILE A 28 2.43 13.14 -28.76
CA ILE A 28 3.04 13.21 -30.09
C ILE A 28 4.23 14.19 -30.10
N ASP A 29 4.15 15.27 -29.34
CA ASP A 29 5.23 16.27 -29.26
C ASP A 29 6.41 15.77 -28.43
N PHE A 30 6.15 14.86 -27.49
CA PHE A 30 7.15 14.28 -26.58
C PHE A 30 7.11 12.74 -26.56
N PRO A 31 7.43 12.07 -27.67
CA PRO A 31 7.24 10.62 -27.80
C PRO A 31 8.19 9.80 -26.93
N LYS A 32 9.30 10.39 -26.44
CA LYS A 32 10.30 9.74 -25.58
C LYS A 32 10.09 10.04 -24.09
N HIS A 33 9.09 10.84 -23.72
CA HIS A 33 8.79 11.07 -22.31
C HIS A 33 8.24 9.82 -21.65
N VAL A 34 8.32 9.80 -20.33
CA VAL A 34 7.81 8.75 -19.45
C VAL A 34 6.93 9.39 -18.39
N PHE A 35 5.98 8.64 -17.84
CA PHE A 35 5.16 9.11 -16.73
C PHE A 35 5.83 8.75 -15.41
N LYS A 36 5.92 9.72 -14.49
CA LYS A 36 6.26 9.46 -13.10
C LYS A 36 5.03 8.97 -12.36
N LEU A 37 5.17 7.91 -11.58
CA LEU A 37 4.09 7.40 -10.72
C LEU A 37 4.20 8.02 -9.34
N ASP A 38 3.13 8.68 -8.89
CA ASP A 38 3.04 9.21 -7.52
C ASP A 38 2.48 8.16 -6.54
N LYS A 39 1.79 7.14 -7.05
CA LYS A 39 1.10 6.10 -6.29
C LYS A 39 1.48 4.72 -6.78
N ALA A 40 1.49 3.76 -5.87
CA ALA A 40 1.77 2.37 -6.19
C ALA A 40 0.67 1.79 -7.10
N LEU A 41 1.07 1.21 -8.24
CA LEU A 41 0.16 0.53 -9.16
C LEU A 41 0.23 -0.98 -8.97
N HIS A 42 -0.85 -1.69 -9.36
CA HIS A 42 -0.82 -3.13 -9.35
C HIS A 42 0.29 -3.66 -10.28
N GLY A 43 1.03 -4.69 -9.83
CA GLY A 43 2.13 -5.28 -10.59
C GLY A 43 3.50 -4.64 -10.37
N LEU A 44 3.61 -3.52 -9.65
CA LEU A 44 4.91 -3.04 -9.20
C LEU A 44 5.42 -3.91 -8.05
N LYS A 45 6.72 -4.23 -8.07
CA LYS A 45 7.37 -5.03 -7.03
C LYS A 45 7.28 -4.38 -5.64
N GLN A 46 7.33 -3.05 -5.58
CA GLN A 46 7.22 -2.27 -4.35
C GLN A 46 5.79 -2.03 -3.86
N SER A 47 4.75 -2.26 -4.68
CA SER A 47 3.37 -1.94 -4.31
C SER A 47 2.86 -2.61 -3.03
N PRO A 48 3.09 -3.91 -2.81
CA PRO A 48 2.69 -4.56 -1.56
C PRO A 48 3.34 -3.93 -0.33
N ARG A 49 4.61 -3.52 -0.45
CA ARG A 49 5.35 -2.88 0.64
C ARG A 49 4.82 -1.48 0.93
N CYS A 50 4.65 -0.64 -0.10
CA CYS A 50 4.09 0.71 0.04
C CYS A 50 2.69 0.69 0.68
N TRP A 51 1.87 -0.30 0.33
CA TRP A 51 0.57 -0.51 0.95
C TRP A 51 0.70 -0.89 2.43
N TYR A 52 1.52 -1.92 2.73
CA TYR A 52 1.72 -2.37 4.10
C TYR A 52 2.25 -1.26 5.01
N ASP A 53 3.22 -0.46 4.55
CA ASP A 53 3.79 0.64 5.33
C ASP A 53 2.74 1.73 5.62
N ARG A 54 1.91 2.07 4.63
CA ARG A 54 0.80 3.03 4.80
C ARG A 54 -0.24 2.51 5.81
N LEU A 55 -0.72 1.29 5.61
CA LEU A 55 -1.72 0.67 6.46
C LEU A 55 -1.21 0.51 7.89
N SER A 56 0.02 0.05 8.04
CA SER A 56 0.61 -0.17 9.36
C SER A 56 0.77 1.14 10.13
N LYS A 57 1.20 2.22 9.46
CA LYS A 57 1.26 3.55 10.07
C LYS A 57 -0.12 3.99 10.55
N PHE A 58 -1.15 3.84 9.72
CA PHE A 58 -2.52 4.16 10.08
C PHE A 58 -3.02 3.36 11.30
N LEU A 59 -2.79 2.05 11.34
CA LEU A 59 -3.19 1.20 12.46
C LEU A 59 -2.51 1.63 13.77
N ILE A 60 -1.21 1.91 13.72
CA ILE A 60 -0.44 2.37 14.89
C ILE A 60 -0.96 3.72 15.40
N GLU A 61 -1.20 4.67 14.50
CA GLU A 61 -1.79 5.99 14.84
C GLU A 61 -3.19 5.84 15.46
N ASN A 62 -3.93 4.78 15.12
CA ASN A 62 -5.25 4.46 15.68
C ASN A 62 -5.19 3.56 16.93
N GLY A 63 -4.03 3.42 17.55
CA GLY A 63 -3.86 2.75 18.85
C GLY A 63 -3.69 1.24 18.78
N PHE A 64 -3.48 0.67 17.60
CA PHE A 64 -3.05 -0.73 17.49
C PHE A 64 -1.56 -0.85 17.84
N ARG A 65 -1.20 -1.99 18.44
CA ARG A 65 0.17 -2.41 18.69
C ARG A 65 0.55 -3.48 17.67
N ARG A 66 1.70 -3.29 17.02
CA ARG A 66 2.27 -4.30 16.11
C ARG A 66 2.80 -5.48 16.94
N GLY A 67 2.59 -6.70 16.45
CA GLY A 67 3.08 -7.92 17.06
C GLY A 67 4.60 -7.91 17.26
N SER A 68 5.04 -8.53 18.36
CA SER A 68 6.46 -8.66 18.68
C SER A 68 7.18 -9.62 17.74
N ILE A 69 6.57 -10.81 17.52
CA ILE A 69 7.07 -11.88 16.66
C ILE A 69 6.62 -11.68 15.21
N ASP A 70 5.31 -11.61 14.99
CA ASP A 70 4.74 -11.38 13.66
C ASP A 70 4.46 -9.89 13.45
N LYS A 71 5.13 -9.29 12.46
CA LYS A 71 4.96 -7.87 12.13
C LYS A 71 3.66 -7.58 11.37
N THR A 72 3.06 -8.60 10.76
CA THR A 72 1.79 -8.48 10.03
C THR A 72 0.57 -8.49 10.95
N LEU A 73 0.76 -8.84 12.22
CA LEU A 73 -0.29 -8.89 13.24
C LEU A 73 -0.37 -7.57 14.01
N PHE A 74 -1.59 -7.05 14.18
CA PHE A 74 -1.89 -5.85 14.93
C PHE A 74 -2.97 -6.13 15.97
N LEU A 75 -2.75 -5.66 17.18
CA LEU A 75 -3.59 -5.92 18.34
C LEU A 75 -4.06 -4.59 18.95
N LYS A 76 -5.33 -4.46 19.25
CA LYS A 76 -5.87 -3.34 20.01
C LYS A 76 -6.80 -3.85 21.09
N GLN A 77 -6.45 -3.58 22.34
CA GLN A 77 -7.30 -3.87 23.49
C GLN A 77 -8.16 -2.64 23.77
N GLN A 78 -9.48 -2.81 23.83
CA GLN A 78 -10.41 -1.81 24.34
C GLN A 78 -11.29 -2.44 25.41
N SER A 79 -11.07 -2.05 26.67
CA SER A 79 -11.73 -2.65 27.83
C SER A 79 -11.52 -4.18 27.83
N ASP A 80 -12.59 -4.98 27.76
CA ASP A 80 -12.53 -6.44 27.69
C ASP A 80 -12.52 -6.99 26.25
N GLU A 81 -12.57 -6.14 25.23
CA GLU A 81 -12.54 -6.55 23.83
C GLU A 81 -11.13 -6.49 23.24
N LEU A 82 -10.75 -7.57 22.55
CA LEU A 82 -9.50 -7.65 21.79
C LEU A 82 -9.81 -7.62 20.29
N LEU A 83 -9.32 -6.60 19.61
CA LEU A 83 -9.30 -6.52 18.16
C LEU A 83 -7.97 -7.04 17.64
N VAL A 84 -8.05 -7.99 16.69
CA VAL A 84 -6.90 -8.58 16.01
C VAL A 84 -7.04 -8.33 14.52
N VAL A 85 -6.02 -7.75 13.91
CA VAL A 85 -5.92 -7.52 12.46
C VAL A 85 -4.67 -8.22 11.97
N GLN A 86 -4.80 -9.08 10.95
CA GLN A 86 -3.68 -9.75 10.31
C GLN A 86 -3.64 -9.34 8.84
N VAL A 87 -2.51 -8.81 8.39
CA VAL A 87 -2.37 -8.29 7.04
C VAL A 87 -1.62 -9.29 6.16
N TYR A 88 -2.23 -9.72 5.06
CA TYR A 88 -1.56 -10.57 4.08
C TYR A 88 -1.68 -9.96 2.68
N VAL A 89 -0.61 -9.30 2.24
CA VAL A 89 -0.57 -8.60 0.94
C VAL A 89 -1.71 -7.56 0.85
N ASP A 90 -2.78 -7.85 0.12
CA ASP A 90 -3.98 -7.03 -0.09
C ASP A 90 -5.19 -7.46 0.77
N ASP A 91 -5.11 -8.62 1.43
CA ASP A 91 -6.13 -9.14 2.35
C ASP A 91 -5.91 -8.67 3.81
N MET A 92 -7.01 -8.49 4.53
CA MET A 92 -7.07 -8.24 5.99
C MET A 92 -8.17 -9.01 6.72
#